data_AF-A0A969LR24-F1
#
_entry.id   AF-A0A969LR24-F1
#
_cell.length_a   1.000
_cell.length_b   1.000
_cell.length_c   1.000
_cell.angle_alpha   90.00
_cell.angle_beta   90.00
_cell.angle_gamma   90.00
#
_symmetry.space_group_name_H-M   'P 1'
#
loop_
_entity.id
_entity.type
_entity.pdbx_description
1 polymer ?
#
loop_
_entity_poly.entity_id
_entity_poly.type
_entity_poly.pdbx_seq_one_letter_code
_entity_poly.pdbx_strand_id
1 'polypeptide(L)'
;MLLREGQAAQFVCIGEEHGIAENPKLAAQWFNALTASGYSKACVEISPPMAAELDRAARDGVDGLRELFADPRANVAFFSMREEAEWLASARAAVRGRGQAIWGL
;
A
#
# COMPACT_ATOMS: atom_id res chain seq x y z
N MET A 1 15.34 -13.77 9.16
CA MET A 1 15.53 -14.43 7.84
C MET A 1 14.79 -13.65 6.76
N LEU A 2 13.45 -13.53 6.82
CA LEU A 2 12.65 -12.83 5.79
C LEU A 2 13.09 -11.38 5.49
N LEU A 3 13.33 -10.55 6.51
CA LEU A 3 13.78 -9.17 6.30
C LEU A 3 15.12 -9.12 5.54
N ARG A 4 16.09 -9.97 5.92
CA ARG A 4 17.40 -10.02 5.28
C ARG A 4 17.29 -10.38 3.79
N GLU A 5 16.46 -11.38 3.46
CA GLU A 5 16.24 -11.77 2.07
C GLU A 5 15.58 -10.64 1.28
N GLY A 6 14.57 -9.97 1.86
CA GLY A 6 13.93 -8.81 1.22
C GLY A 6 14.89 -7.65 0.97
N GLN A 7 15.80 -7.37 1.91
CA GLN A 7 16.83 -6.33 1.74
C GLN A 7 17.84 -6.66 0.63
N ALA A 8 18.07 -7.94 0.34
CA ALA A 8 18.94 -8.40 -0.74
C ALA A 8 18.22 -8.52 -2.10
N ALA A 9 16.88 -8.54 -2.10
CA ALA A 9 16.08 -8.66 -3.30
C ALA A 9 15.78 -7.29 -3.95
N GLN A 10 15.52 -7.29 -5.26
CA GLN A 10 15.01 -6.12 -5.98
C GLN A 10 13.49 -5.97 -5.87
N PHE A 11 12.78 -7.09 -5.68
CA PHE A 11 11.34 -7.18 -5.53
C PHE A 11 11.00 -8.20 -4.46
N VAL A 12 9.95 -7.92 -3.70
CA VAL A 12 9.32 -8.88 -2.79
C VAL A 12 7.84 -8.98 -3.14
N CYS A 13 7.29 -10.18 -3.02
CA CYS A 13 5.88 -10.44 -3.26
C CYS A 13 5.27 -11.11 -2.02
N ILE A 14 4.07 -10.68 -1.65
CA ILE A 14 3.24 -11.32 -0.63
C ILE A 14 2.01 -11.85 -1.36
N GLY A 15 1.83 -13.16 -1.38
CA GLY A 15 0.55 -13.75 -1.72
C GLY A 15 -0.39 -13.65 -0.53
N GLU A 16 -1.67 -13.37 -0.78
CA GLU A 16 -2.63 -13.02 0.25
C GLU A 16 -4.01 -13.63 -0.01
N GLU A 17 -4.86 -13.61 1.01
CA GLU A 17 -6.28 -13.98 0.93
C GLU A 17 -7.12 -12.79 1.37
N HIS A 18 -8.01 -12.32 0.50
CA HIS A 18 -8.81 -11.11 0.76
C HIS A 18 -9.61 -11.22 2.06
N GLY A 19 -9.70 -10.10 2.79
CA GLY A 19 -10.49 -10.00 4.02
C GLY A 19 -9.76 -10.44 5.29
N ILE A 20 -8.47 -10.77 5.21
CA ILE A 20 -7.63 -11.09 6.39
C ILE A 20 -6.86 -9.87 6.85
N ALA A 21 -7.15 -9.39 8.07
CA ALA A 21 -6.58 -8.17 8.64
C ALA A 21 -5.05 -8.22 8.85
N GLU A 22 -4.48 -9.40 9.02
CA GLU A 22 -3.05 -9.62 9.22
C GLU A 22 -2.24 -9.35 7.94
N ASN A 23 -2.82 -9.55 6.75
CA ASN A 23 -2.14 -9.33 5.46
C ASN A 23 -1.64 -7.88 5.31
N PRO A 24 -2.51 -6.85 5.40
CA PRO A 24 -2.07 -5.46 5.31
C PRO A 24 -1.16 -5.05 6.48
N LYS A 25 -1.34 -5.61 7.68
CA LYS A 25 -0.45 -5.35 8.83
C LYS A 25 0.98 -5.84 8.57
N LEU A 26 1.13 -7.04 8.03
CA LEU A 26 2.43 -7.59 7.64
C LEU A 26 3.03 -6.77 6.50
N ALA A 27 2.24 -6.48 5.46
CA ALA A 27 2.68 -5.70 4.32
C ALA A 27 3.18 -4.30 4.73
N ALA A 28 2.47 -3.62 5.63
CA ALA A 28 2.90 -2.34 6.19
C ALA A 28 4.23 -2.45 6.93
N GLN A 29 4.36 -3.37 7.88
CA GLN A 29 5.59 -3.53 8.66
C GLN A 29 6.78 -3.88 7.79
N TRP A 30 6.59 -4.80 6.84
CA TRP A 30 7.68 -5.26 5.99
C TRP A 30 8.12 -4.18 5.00
N PHE A 31 7.18 -3.47 4.36
CA PHE A 31 7.50 -2.37 3.46
C PHE A 31 8.28 -1.26 4.16
N ASN A 32 7.84 -0.82 5.35
CA ASN A 32 8.56 0.18 6.14
C ASN A 32 9.98 -0.27 6.49
N ALA A 33 10.16 -1.54 6.87
CA ALA A 33 11.50 -2.07 7.16
C ALA A 33 12.40 -2.10 5.91
N LEU A 34 11.83 -2.28 4.72
CA LEU A 34 12.54 -2.37 3.45
C LEU A 34 12.82 -1.01 2.80
N THR A 35 12.14 0.09 3.17
CA THR A 35 12.41 1.40 2.58
C THR A 35 13.86 1.87 2.80
N ALA A 36 14.49 1.45 3.91
CA ALA A 36 15.90 1.72 4.18
C ALA A 36 16.85 1.05 3.17
N SER A 37 16.38 0.02 2.46
CA SER A 37 17.10 -0.70 1.41
C SER A 37 16.72 -0.24 -0.01
N GLY A 38 16.05 0.91 -0.14
CA GLY A 38 15.76 1.54 -1.43
C GLY A 38 14.38 1.23 -2.01
N TYR A 39 13.56 0.44 -1.32
CA TYR A 39 12.17 0.22 -1.72
C TYR A 39 11.39 1.53 -1.66
N SER A 40 10.67 1.80 -2.75
CA SER A 40 9.92 3.06 -2.92
C SER A 40 8.56 2.88 -3.59
N LYS A 41 8.16 1.63 -3.86
CA LYS A 41 6.93 1.26 -4.56
C LYS A 41 6.23 0.12 -3.83
N ALA A 42 4.99 0.35 -3.40
CA ALA A 42 4.08 -0.68 -2.96
C ALA A 42 3.14 -0.99 -4.13
N CYS A 43 3.29 -2.16 -4.74
CA CYS A 43 2.42 -2.59 -5.84
C CYS A 43 1.21 -3.35 -5.28
N VAL A 44 0.02 -3.03 -5.76
CA VAL A 44 -1.26 -3.60 -5.34
C VAL A 44 -2.01 -4.16 -6.54
N GLU A 45 -2.78 -5.23 -6.33
CA GLU A 45 -3.52 -5.96 -7.39
C GLU A 45 -4.79 -5.21 -7.83
N ILE A 46 -4.61 -4.02 -8.39
CA ILE A 46 -5.64 -3.19 -8.99
C ILE A 46 -5.07 -2.45 -10.19
N SER A 47 -5.95 -1.90 -11.04
CA SER A 47 -5.52 -1.17 -12.22
C SER A 47 -4.63 0.06 -11.89
N PRO A 48 -3.65 0.40 -12.76
CA PRO A 48 -2.79 1.57 -12.55
C PRO A 48 -3.53 2.90 -12.31
N PRO A 49 -4.66 3.23 -13.00
CA PRO A 49 -5.41 4.44 -12.72
C PRO A 49 -6.00 4.47 -11.30
N MET A 50 -6.56 3.35 -10.83
CA MET A 50 -7.12 3.28 -9.47
C MET A 50 -6.03 3.40 -8.41
N ALA A 51 -4.87 2.78 -8.64
CA ALA A 51 -3.73 2.93 -7.74
C ALA A 51 -3.19 4.36 -7.66
N ALA A 52 -3.29 5.14 -8.74
CA ALA A 52 -2.97 6.57 -8.72
C ALA A 52 -3.96 7.36 -7.86
N GLU A 53 -5.25 7.02 -7.90
CA GLU A 53 -6.25 7.61 -7.00
C GLU A 53 -5.99 7.24 -5.53
N LEU A 54 -5.60 5.98 -5.25
CA LEU A 54 -5.18 5.57 -3.90
C LEU A 54 -3.93 6.33 -3.44
N ASP A 55 -2.90 6.47 -4.27
CA ASP A 55 -1.70 7.25 -3.92
C ASP A 55 -2.04 8.71 -3.61
N ARG A 56 -2.97 9.29 -4.38
CA ARG A 56 -3.44 10.65 -4.18
C ARG A 56 -4.16 10.78 -2.84
N ALA A 57 -5.14 9.91 -2.57
CA ALA A 57 -5.91 9.91 -1.32
C ALA A 57 -5.02 9.65 -0.10
N ALA A 58 -4.07 8.71 -0.20
CA ALA A 58 -3.16 8.36 0.90
C ALA A 58 -2.19 9.49 1.29
N ARG A 59 -2.08 10.57 0.51
CA ARG A 59 -1.28 11.75 0.90
C ARG A 59 -1.88 12.48 2.10
N ASP A 60 -3.20 12.38 2.26
CA ASP A 60 -3.93 12.90 3.42
C ASP A 60 -4.07 11.83 4.51
N GLY A 61 -3.26 10.76 4.42
CA GLY A 61 -3.23 9.66 5.37
C GLY A 61 -4.48 8.77 5.29
N VAL A 62 -4.84 8.19 6.43
CA VAL A 62 -5.98 7.27 6.54
C VAL A 62 -7.31 7.99 6.27
N ASP A 63 -7.42 9.28 6.61
CA ASP A 63 -8.65 10.03 6.39
C ASP A 63 -8.95 10.24 4.91
N GLY A 64 -7.95 10.58 4.08
CA GLY A 64 -8.17 10.68 2.63
C GLY A 64 -8.61 9.37 1.98
N LEU A 65 -8.06 8.24 2.45
CA LEU A 65 -8.48 6.91 2.01
C LEU A 65 -9.89 6.58 2.49
N ARG A 66 -10.23 6.91 3.74
CA ARG A 66 -11.57 6.72 4.29
C ARG A 66 -12.62 7.51 3.52
N GLU A 67 -12.31 8.74 3.12
CA GLU A 67 -13.18 9.55 2.26
C GLU A 67 -13.36 8.93 0.87
N LEU A 68 -12.28 8.46 0.25
CA LEU A 68 -12.34 7.78 -1.05
C LEU A 68 -13.19 6.49 -0.98
N PHE A 69 -13.03 5.68 0.06
CA PHE A 69 -13.78 4.43 0.22
C PHE A 69 -15.26 4.66 0.53
N ALA A 70 -15.59 5.80 1.14
CA ALA A 70 -16.96 6.20 1.38
C ALA A 70 -17.67 6.73 0.12
N ASP A 71 -16.95 7.07 -0.96
CA ASP A 71 -17.55 7.49 -2.22
C ASP A 71 -18.01 6.26 -3.05
N PRO A 72 -19.32 6.01 -3.20
CA PRO A 72 -19.82 4.88 -3.98
C PRO A 72 -19.48 4.96 -5.48
N ARG A 73 -19.03 6.13 -5.97
CA ARG A 73 -18.58 6.29 -7.36
C ARG A 73 -17.12 5.87 -7.54
N ALA A 74 -16.33 5.84 -6.47
CA ALA A 74 -14.92 5.46 -6.54
C ALA A 74 -14.74 3.99 -6.92
N ASN A 75 -15.67 3.10 -6.51
CA ASN A 75 -15.67 1.68 -6.86
C ASN A 75 -14.29 1.01 -6.67
N VAL A 76 -13.63 1.31 -5.55
CA VAL A 76 -12.33 0.73 -5.22
C VAL A 76 -12.52 -0.76 -4.91
N ALA A 77 -12.00 -1.63 -5.77
CA ALA A 77 -12.07 -3.08 -5.56
C ALA A 77 -11.12 -3.51 -4.44
N PHE A 78 -11.52 -4.51 -3.64
CA PHE A 78 -10.69 -5.20 -2.64
C PHE A 78 -10.17 -4.36 -1.47
N PHE A 79 -10.53 -3.07 -1.38
CA PHE A 79 -10.15 -2.18 -0.28
C PHE A 79 -11.40 -1.73 0.49
N SER A 80 -11.70 -2.42 1.59
CA SER A 80 -12.90 -2.16 2.41
C SER A 80 -12.64 -2.19 3.92
N MET A 81 -11.44 -2.60 4.33
CA MET A 81 -11.05 -2.72 5.73
C MET A 81 -10.21 -1.53 6.19
N ARG A 82 -10.30 -1.22 7.48
CA ARG A 82 -9.46 -0.19 8.12
C ARG A 82 -7.98 -0.50 7.99
N GLU A 83 -7.61 -1.76 8.18
CA GLU A 83 -6.21 -2.20 8.16
C GLU A 83 -5.57 -2.01 6.78
N GLU A 84 -6.34 -2.13 5.70
CA GLU A 84 -5.87 -1.86 4.34
C GLU A 84 -5.65 -0.36 4.12
N ALA A 85 -6.55 0.49 4.63
CA ALA A 85 -6.37 1.93 4.61
C ALA A 85 -5.11 2.35 5.39
N GLU A 86 -4.91 1.78 6.59
CA GLU A 86 -3.73 2.01 7.42
C GLU A 86 -2.44 1.58 6.69
N TRP A 87 -2.46 0.44 6.00
CA TRP A 87 -1.33 -0.01 5.20
C TRP A 87 -1.00 0.95 4.04
N LEU A 88 -1.98 1.34 3.23
CA LEU A 88 -1.76 2.26 2.11
C LEU A 88 -1.24 3.62 2.59
N ALA A 89 -1.82 4.17 3.65
CA ALA A 89 -1.34 5.40 4.26
C ALA A 89 0.11 5.25 4.78
N SER A 90 0.41 4.13 5.43
CA SER A 90 1.76 3.82 5.92
C SER A 90 2.77 3.72 4.77
N ALA A 91 2.44 3.01 3.69
CA ALA A 91 3.30 2.86 2.53
C ALA A 91 3.56 4.21 1.84
N ARG A 92 2.52 5.05 1.70
CA ARG A 92 2.65 6.41 1.16
C ARG A 92 3.53 7.29 2.03
N ALA A 93 3.40 7.21 3.36
CA ALA A 93 4.19 7.99 4.31
C ALA A 93 5.66 7.53 4.38
N ALA A 94 5.94 6.24 4.14
CA ALA A 94 7.29 5.68 4.18
C ALA A 94 8.19 6.18 3.04
N VAL A 95 7.61 6.61 1.92
CA VAL A 95 8.35 7.07 0.73
C VAL A 95 8.39 8.59 0.67
N ARG A 96 9.60 9.16 0.71
CA ARG A 96 9.83 10.61 0.61
C ARG A 96 9.61 11.12 -0.81
N GLY A 97 9.09 12.34 -0.93
CA GLY A 97 8.97 13.06 -2.20
C GLY A 97 7.60 12.98 -2.86
N ARG A 98 7.48 13.56 -4.07
CA ARG A 98 6.19 13.74 -4.76
C ARG A 98 5.82 12.61 -5.73
N GLY A 99 6.75 11.70 -6.03
CA GLY A 99 6.50 10.57 -6.91
C GLY A 99 5.47 9.60 -6.32
N GLN A 100 4.73 8.90 -7.18
CA GLN A 100 3.75 7.89 -6.78
C GLN A 100 4.43 6.74 -6.03
N ALA A 101 3.93 6.36 -4.87
CA ALA A 101 4.43 5.26 -4.03
C ALA A 101 3.55 4.02 -4.15
N ILE A 102 2.24 4.18 -4.36
CA ILE A 102 1.30 3.06 -4.56
C ILE A 102 1.11 2.82 -6.06
N TRP A 103 1.47 1.64 -6.56
CA TRP A 103 1.39 1.26 -7.97
C TRP A 103 0.35 0.16 -8.19
N GLY A 104 -0.37 0.24 -9.30
CA GLY A 104 -1.22 -0.84 -9.78
C GLY A 104 -0.45 -1.75 -10.71
N LEU A 105 -0.93 -2.98 -10.89
CA LEU A 105 -0.36 -4.00 -11.78
C LEU A 105 -1.22 -4.21 -13.03
#